data_AF-A0A2V2ZNM9-F1
#
_entry.id   AF-A0A2V2ZNM9-F1
#
_cell.length_a   1.000
_cell.length_b   1.000
_cell.length_c   1.000
_cell.angle_alpha   90.00
_cell.angle_beta   90.00
_cell.angle_gamma   90.00
#
_symmetry.space_group_name_H-M   'P 1'
#
loop_
_entity.id
_entity.type
_entity.pdbx_description
1 polymer ?
#
loop_
_entity_poly.entity_id
_entity_poly.type
_entity_poly.pdbx_seq_one_letter_code
_entity_poly.pdbx_strand_id
1 'polypeptide(L)' 'MKTKPGTEPRIKTVLNVDAEGKTNVEGIWAAGTIAGVSVHTIITAGDGAKVAINVISELNGERYVDHDLMK' A
#
# COMPACT_ATOMS: atom_id res chain seq x y z
N MET A 1 -13.08 -4.87 -8.28
CA MET A 1 -12.43 -4.37 -7.04
C MET A 1 -13.48 -3.81 -6.09
N LYS A 2 -13.36 -4.09 -4.78
CA LYS A 2 -14.23 -3.56 -3.73
C LYS A 2 -13.73 -2.18 -3.28
N THR A 3 -14.68 -1.28 -3.02
CA THR A 3 -14.42 0.09 -2.57
C THR A 3 -15.10 0.36 -1.23
N LYS A 4 -14.66 1.40 -0.54
CA LYS A 4 -15.29 1.97 0.66
C LYS A 4 -15.33 3.51 0.54
N PRO A 5 -16.17 4.21 1.32
CA PRO A 5 -16.12 5.68 1.38
C PRO A 5 -14.72 6.18 1.71
N GLY A 6 -14.30 7.28 1.07
CA GLY A 6 -13.02 7.93 1.39
C GLY A 6 -13.06 8.61 2.75
N THR A 7 -11.89 8.73 3.39
CA THR A 7 -11.72 9.37 4.70
C THR A 7 -11.19 10.80 4.59
N GLU A 8 -10.58 11.16 3.46
CA GLU A 8 -10.02 12.48 3.19
C GLU A 8 -11.05 13.43 2.57
N PRO A 9 -10.98 14.75 2.86
CA PRO A 9 -11.86 15.73 2.24
C PRO A 9 -11.81 15.64 0.71
N ARG A 10 -12.98 15.68 0.07
CA ARG A 10 -13.14 15.64 -1.40
C ARG A 10 -12.76 14.31 -2.06
N ILE A 11 -12.49 13.25 -1.29
CA ILE A 11 -12.34 11.89 -1.83
C ILE A 11 -13.62 11.10 -1.57
N LYS A 12 -14.38 10.81 -2.63
CA LYS A 12 -15.65 10.08 -2.53
C LYS A 12 -15.44 8.63 -2.12
N THR A 13 -14.49 7.95 -2.75
CA THR A 13 -14.28 6.51 -2.61
C THR A 13 -12.80 6.16 -2.68
N VAL A 14 -12.41 5.16 -1.90
CA VAL A 14 -11.09 4.52 -1.92
C VAL A 14 -11.26 3.00 -2.05
N LEU A 15 -10.18 2.29 -2.37
CA LEU A 15 -10.20 0.83 -2.39
C LEU A 15 -10.31 0.29 -0.96
N ASN A 16 -11.07 -0.80 -0.81
CA ASN A 16 -11.02 -1.57 0.43
C ASN A 16 -9.79 -2.48 0.38
N VAL A 17 -8.77 -2.12 1.14
CA VAL A 17 -7.55 -2.90 1.31
C VAL A 17 -7.31 -3.25 2.77
N ASP A 18 -6.55 -4.32 2.99
CA ASP A 18 -6.05 -4.68 4.31
C ASP A 18 -4.81 -3.85 4.72
N ALA A 19 -4.20 -4.20 5.86
CA ALA A 19 -3.04 -3.49 6.39
C ALA A 19 -1.78 -3.61 5.51
N GLU A 20 -1.71 -4.63 4.65
CA GLU A 20 -0.60 -4.89 3.73
C GLU A 20 -0.82 -4.25 2.35
N GLY A 21 -2.00 -3.64 2.13
CA GLY A 21 -2.38 -3.04 0.86
C GLY A 21 -3.03 -4.01 -0.12
N LYS A 22 -3.37 -5.25 0.30
CA LYS A 22 -4.01 -6.24 -0.57
C LYS A 22 -5.45 -5.85 -0.86
N THR A 23 -5.83 -5.94 -2.13
CA THR A 23 -7.22 -5.78 -2.54
C THR A 23 -7.97 -7.12 -2.43
N ASN A 24 -9.25 -7.11 -2.79
CA ASN A 24 -10.04 -8.35 -2.88
C ASN A 24 -9.70 -9.22 -4.10
N VAL A 25 -8.77 -8.80 -4.96
CA VAL A 25 -8.34 -9.51 -6.16
C VAL A 25 -6.89 -9.95 -5.93
N GLU A 26 -6.64 -11.25 -6.08
CA GLU A 26 -5.31 -11.83 -5.96
C GLU A 26 -4.33 -11.18 -6.95
N GLY A 27 -3.10 -10.92 -6.50
CA GLY A 27 -2.09 -10.26 -7.32
C GLY A 27 -2.31 -8.77 -7.56
N ILE A 28 -3.28 -8.14 -6.87
CA ILE A 28 -3.54 -6.70 -6.98
C ILE A 28 -3.46 -6.03 -5.61
N TRP A 29 -2.57 -5.04 -5.51
CA TRP A 29 -2.36 -4.20 -4.33
C TRP A 29 -2.70 -2.74 -4.63
N ALA A 30 -2.93 -1.97 -3.58
CA ALA A 30 -3.06 -0.53 -3.66
C ALA A 30 -2.30 0.15 -2.51
N ALA A 31 -1.76 1.33 -2.77
CA ALA A 31 -1.01 2.12 -1.80
C ALA A 31 -1.28 3.61 -1.99
N GLY A 32 -0.97 4.41 -0.98
CA GLY A 32 -1.18 5.85 -1.03
C GLY A 32 -2.66 6.22 -0.96
N THR A 33 -3.03 7.37 -1.54
CA THR A 33 -4.37 7.94 -1.40
C THR A 33 -5.49 6.99 -1.84
N ILE A 34 -5.26 6.17 -2.87
CA ILE A 34 -6.27 5.19 -3.34
C ILE A 34 -6.51 4.05 -2.33
N ALA A 35 -5.58 3.80 -1.41
CA ALA A 35 -5.69 2.86 -0.29
C ALA A 35 -6.30 3.51 0.97
N GLY A 36 -6.57 4.81 0.95
CA GLY A 36 -7.19 5.53 2.07
C GLY A 36 -6.21 6.15 3.06
N VAL A 37 -4.92 6.27 2.72
CA VAL A 37 -4.00 7.10 3.52
C VAL A 37 -4.10 8.58 3.14
N SER A 38 -3.61 9.45 4.03
CA SER A 38 -3.75 10.89 3.88
C SER A 38 -3.05 11.45 2.64
N VAL A 39 -3.60 12.53 2.06
CA VAL A 39 -3.15 13.17 0.81
C VAL A 39 -1.92 14.06 1.02
N HIS A 40 -0.89 13.52 1.67
CA HIS A 40 0.38 14.21 1.88
C HIS A 40 1.50 13.43 1.20
N THR A 41 2.35 14.12 0.45
CA THR A 41 3.40 13.51 -0.37
C THR A 41 4.25 12.49 0.39
N ILE A 42 4.68 12.81 1.61
CA ILE A 42 5.53 11.90 2.39
C ILE A 42 4.76 10.70 2.95
N ILE A 43 3.47 10.86 3.24
CA ILE A 43 2.61 9.78 3.75
C ILE A 43 2.32 8.79 2.62
N THR A 44 1.97 9.29 1.43
CA THR A 44 1.70 8.44 0.27
C THR A 44 2.96 7.72 -0.19
N ALA A 45 4.12 8.39 -0.17
CA ALA A 45 5.40 7.77 -0.47
C ALA A 45 5.77 6.67 0.53
N GLY A 46 5.64 6.93 1.83
CA GLY A 46 5.93 5.94 2.87
C GLY A 46 5.01 4.71 2.82
N ASP A 47 3.71 4.92 2.60
CA ASP A 47 2.76 3.82 2.43
C ASP A 47 3.06 3.01 1.15
N GLY A 48 3.40 3.68 0.05
CA GLY A 48 3.88 3.05 -1.18
C GLY A 48 5.09 2.15 -0.97
N ALA A 49 6.12 2.66 -0.27
CA ALA A 49 7.31 1.88 0.05
C ALA A 49 6.99 0.66 0.94
N LYS A 50 6.16 0.84 1.97
CA LYS A 50 5.71 -0.24 2.85
C LYS A 50 4.99 -1.35 2.07
N VAL A 51 4.04 -0.99 1.20
CA VAL A 51 3.30 -1.96 0.38
C VAL A 51 4.24 -2.66 -0.61
N ALA A 52 5.15 -1.92 -1.26
CA ALA A 52 6.12 -2.52 -2.18
C ALA A 52 7.03 -3.55 -1.50
N ILE A 53 7.54 -3.26 -0.29
CA ILE A 53 8.33 -4.23 0.51
C ILE A 53 7.52 -5.50 0.77
N ASN A 54 6.23 -5.37 1.12
CA ASN A 54 5.37 -6.53 1.36
C ASN A 54 5.13 -7.35 0.08
N VAL A 55 4.90 -6.69 -1.05
CA VAL A 55 4.76 -7.36 -2.36
C VAL A 55 6.00 -8.17 -2.69
N ILE A 56 7.19 -7.55 -2.61
CA ILE A 56 8.45 -8.24 -2.91
C ILE A 56 8.68 -9.39 -1.92
N SER A 57 8.36 -9.19 -0.64
CA SER A 57 8.48 -10.24 0.36
C SER A 57 7.61 -11.46 0.04
N GLU A 58 6.35 -11.22 -0.37
CA GLU A 58 5.42 -12.28 -0.76
C GLU A 58 5.92 -13.03 -2.00
N LEU A 59 6.43 -12.31 -3.00
CA LEU A 59 6.98 -12.91 -4.23
C LEU A 59 8.24 -13.75 -3.97
N ASN A 60 9.08 -13.34 -3.02
CA ASN A 60 10.30 -14.07 -2.66
C ASN A 60 10.04 -15.24 -1.70
N GLY A 61 8.91 -15.26 -1.01
CA GLY A 61 8.62 -16.23 0.06
C GLY A 61 9.35 -15.93 1.38
N GLU A 62 10.04 -14.79 1.49
CA GLU A 62 10.75 -14.36 2.69
C GLU A 62 10.74 -12.82 2.81
N ARG A 63 11.02 -12.30 4.00
CA ARG A 63 11.00 -10.84 4.24
C ARG A 63 12.10 -10.16 3.43
N TYR A 64 11.71 -9.27 2.52
CA TYR A 64 12.62 -8.37 1.82
C TYR A 64 12.99 -7.18 2.70
N VAL A 65 14.27 -6.79 2.66
CA VAL A 65 14.81 -5.57 3.26
C VAL A 65 15.70 -4.87 2.23
N ASP A 66 15.47 -3.58 2.03
CA ASP A 66 16.32 -2.72 1.20
C ASP A 66 17.12 -1.79 2.13
N HIS A 67 17.99 -2.41 2.91
CA HIS A 67 18.95 -1.70 3.74
C HIS A 67 20.25 -1.57 2.96
N ASP A 68 20.94 -0.44 3.14
CA ASP A 68 22.29 -0.32 2.61
C ASP A 68 23.13 -1.51 3.13
N LEU A 69 23.85 -2.15 2.21
CA LEU A 69 24.71 -3.27 2.57
C LEU A 69 25.85 -2.69 3.40
N MET A 70 25.81 -2.84 4.73
CA MET A 70 27.06 -2.89 5.48
C MET A 70 27.79 -4.15 5.04
N LYS A 71 28.61 -4.03 4.00
CA LYS A 71 29.75 -4.91 3.80
C LYS A 71 30.83 -4.59 4.83
#